data_AF-A0A953A5I9-F1
#
_entry.id   AF-A0A953A5I9-F1
#
_cell.length_a   1.000
_cell.length_b   1.000
_cell.length_c   1.000
_cell.angle_alpha   90.00
_cell.angle_beta   90.00
_cell.angle_gamma   90.00
#
_symmetry.space_group_name_H-M   'P 1'
#
loop_
_entity.id
_entity.type
_entity.pdbx_description
1 polymer ?
#
loop_
_entity_poly.entity_id
_entity_poly.type
_entity_poly.pdbx_seq_one_letter_code
_entity_poly.pdbx_strand_id
1 'polypeptide(L)'
;MTHQQVLFTYVGAFVDELARAGVRHVVFAPGSRSTPLAVMLARHPDIRLWLHLDERSAAFFALGMAKARREPVAVVCSSGTAAANFLPAVVEARYARVPLLLLTADRPHELRDVGAPQAIDQIHLFGSNVKWFVDAAPPEATPGMLRYARMLAARAAATALADPAGPVHLNFPFREPLMPLPPEEDAPDAGVAAGITVSRAPRVPDPATVQALASELAAARRGLIICGPQTDPDLGPAVVGLARALGFPVLADPLSHVRCGPHVDDVVLDAYDAFLRDPALVERLAPDLVLRFGAMPTSKPVLLYLQRHPAARHIVVDGGDGWEDPELLAARVVHASPTHLCTALSNSPLAPRGRGGQGGEGD
;
A
#
# COMPACT_ATOMS: atom_id res chain seq x y z
N MET A 1 -0.89 2.19 -40.96
CA MET A 1 -1.34 1.17 -39.99
C MET A 1 -2.86 1.14 -39.96
N THR A 2 -3.46 -0.04 -39.94
CA THR A 2 -4.90 -0.20 -39.68
C THR A 2 -5.21 0.12 -38.21
N HIS A 3 -6.48 0.38 -37.88
CA HIS A 3 -6.90 0.60 -36.49
C HIS A 3 -6.47 -0.53 -35.54
N GLN A 4 -6.55 -1.78 -35.99
CA GLN A 4 -6.14 -2.95 -35.21
C GLN A 4 -4.63 -3.04 -34.98
N GLN A 5 -3.82 -2.57 -35.94
CA GLN A 5 -2.37 -2.43 -35.79
C GLN A 5 -2.01 -1.30 -34.83
N VAL A 6 -2.76 -0.18 -34.86
CA VAL A 6 -2.60 0.90 -33.88
C VAL A 6 -2.90 0.41 -32.47
N LEU A 7 -3.98 -0.34 -32.28
CA LEU A 7 -4.32 -0.98 -31.00
C LEU A 7 -3.21 -1.89 -30.52
N PHE A 8 -2.67 -2.75 -31.40
CA PHE A 8 -1.59 -3.67 -31.07
C PHE A 8 -0.36 -2.91 -30.55
N THR A 9 0.11 -1.90 -31.28
CA THR A 9 1.32 -1.15 -30.93
C THR A 9 1.12 -0.32 -29.66
N TYR A 10 0.00 0.40 -29.54
CA TYR A 10 -0.28 1.25 -28.38
C TYR A 10 -0.48 0.44 -27.09
N VAL A 11 -1.34 -0.58 -27.13
CA VAL A 11 -1.60 -1.42 -25.95
C VAL A 11 -0.38 -2.31 -25.65
N GLY A 12 0.34 -2.76 -26.67
CA GLY A 12 1.60 -3.48 -26.51
C GLY A 12 2.65 -2.66 -25.75
N ALA A 13 2.84 -1.39 -26.11
CA ALA A 13 3.75 -0.50 -25.40
C ALA A 13 3.35 -0.28 -23.92
N PHE A 14 2.05 -0.15 -23.65
CA PHE A 14 1.53 -0.05 -22.28
C PHE A 14 1.79 -1.34 -21.48
N VAL A 15 1.48 -2.51 -22.05
CA VAL A 15 1.63 -3.81 -21.38
C VAL A 15 3.10 -4.16 -21.14
N ASP A 16 3.97 -3.93 -22.13
CA ASP A 16 5.42 -4.12 -21.98
C ASP A 16 5.97 -3.25 -20.84
N GLU A 17 5.56 -1.98 -20.77
CA GLU A 17 6.00 -1.11 -19.68
C GLU A 17 5.41 -1.48 -18.33
N LEU A 18 4.19 -2.02 -18.24
CA LEU A 18 3.65 -2.57 -16.98
C LEU A 18 4.55 -3.71 -16.46
N ALA A 19 4.98 -4.60 -17.35
CA ALA A 19 5.92 -5.66 -16.98
C ALA A 19 7.27 -5.08 -16.54
N ARG A 20 7.82 -4.11 -17.28
CA ARG A 20 9.07 -3.43 -16.87
C ARG A 20 8.95 -2.74 -15.51
N ALA A 21 7.78 -2.19 -15.20
CA ALA A 21 7.46 -1.53 -13.93
C ALA A 21 7.17 -2.50 -12.76
N GLY A 22 7.33 -3.81 -12.97
CA GLY A 22 7.24 -4.82 -11.91
C GLY A 22 5.88 -5.51 -11.78
N VAL A 23 4.90 -5.22 -12.65
CA VAL A 23 3.63 -5.96 -12.64
C VAL A 23 3.86 -7.34 -13.25
N ARG A 24 3.67 -8.39 -12.44
CA ARG A 24 3.82 -9.81 -12.86
C ARG A 24 2.49 -10.56 -12.90
N HIS A 25 1.49 -10.03 -12.20
CA HIS A 25 0.20 -10.69 -12.05
C HIS A 25 -0.92 -9.76 -12.45
N VAL A 26 -1.82 -10.29 -13.27
CA VAL A 26 -2.97 -9.56 -13.79
C VAL A 26 -4.20 -10.45 -13.65
N VAL A 27 -5.19 -9.98 -12.92
CA VAL A 27 -6.47 -10.66 -12.75
C VAL A 27 -7.43 -10.12 -13.80
N PHE A 28 -8.10 -11.00 -14.53
CA PHE A 28 -8.91 -10.62 -15.69
C PHE A 28 -10.33 -11.16 -15.57
N ALA A 29 -11.29 -10.27 -15.73
CA ALA A 29 -12.70 -10.58 -15.91
C ALA A 29 -13.10 -10.42 -17.39
N PRO A 30 -13.69 -11.45 -18.01
CA PRO A 30 -13.89 -11.51 -19.44
C PRO A 30 -14.95 -10.51 -19.93
N GLY A 31 -14.73 -9.95 -21.13
CA GLY A 31 -15.73 -9.18 -21.84
C GLY A 31 -15.19 -8.58 -23.14
N SER A 32 -16.10 -8.15 -24.03
CA SER A 32 -15.73 -7.74 -25.40
C SER A 32 -14.83 -6.50 -25.42
N ARG A 33 -15.17 -5.43 -24.67
CA ARG A 33 -14.44 -4.15 -24.74
C ARG A 33 -13.00 -4.25 -24.23
N SER A 34 -12.73 -5.17 -23.32
CA SER A 34 -11.40 -5.42 -22.76
C SER A 34 -10.50 -6.31 -23.64
N THR A 35 -10.97 -6.75 -24.81
CA THR A 35 -10.20 -7.59 -25.75
C THR A 35 -8.79 -7.07 -26.04
N PRO A 36 -8.56 -5.76 -26.34
CA PRO A 36 -7.21 -5.27 -26.60
C PRO A 36 -6.25 -5.53 -25.44
N LEU A 37 -6.68 -5.24 -24.21
CA LEU A 37 -5.88 -5.51 -23.00
C LEU A 37 -5.68 -7.01 -22.80
N ALA A 38 -6.77 -7.78 -22.83
CA ALA A 38 -6.74 -9.22 -22.57
C ALA A 38 -5.75 -9.97 -23.47
N VAL A 39 -5.81 -9.68 -24.78
CA VAL A 39 -4.96 -10.35 -25.78
C VAL A 39 -3.50 -9.95 -25.59
N MET A 40 -3.20 -8.67 -25.39
CA MET A 40 -1.82 -8.22 -25.24
C MET A 40 -1.20 -8.70 -23.92
N LEU A 41 -1.97 -8.71 -22.83
CA LEU A 41 -1.56 -9.24 -21.53
C LEU A 41 -1.29 -10.75 -21.60
N ALA A 42 -2.16 -11.51 -22.25
CA ALA A 42 -1.99 -12.96 -22.41
C ALA A 42 -0.77 -13.35 -23.26
N ARG A 43 -0.32 -12.47 -24.16
CA ARG A 43 0.86 -12.68 -25.01
C ARG A 43 2.18 -12.31 -24.36
N HIS A 44 2.16 -11.53 -23.28
CA HIS A 44 3.39 -11.01 -22.67
C HIS A 44 4.06 -12.09 -21.79
N PRO A 45 5.34 -12.45 -22.02
CA PRO A 45 5.98 -13.59 -21.36
C PRO A 45 6.15 -13.42 -19.84
N ASP A 46 6.34 -12.18 -19.36
CA ASP A 46 6.55 -11.89 -17.94
C ASP A 46 5.26 -11.67 -17.14
N ILE A 47 4.09 -11.74 -17.77
CA ILE A 47 2.80 -11.50 -17.14
C ILE A 47 2.02 -12.81 -17.03
N ARG A 48 1.61 -13.15 -15.80
CA ARG A 48 0.66 -14.22 -15.55
C ARG A 48 -0.76 -13.67 -15.45
N LEU A 49 -1.64 -14.17 -16.31
CA LEU A 49 -3.06 -13.85 -16.32
C LEU A 49 -3.86 -14.83 -15.44
N TRP A 50 -4.73 -14.29 -14.58
CA TRP A 50 -5.62 -15.06 -13.71
C TRP A 50 -7.07 -14.76 -14.09
N LEU A 51 -7.76 -15.72 -14.70
CA LEU A 51 -9.14 -15.55 -15.14
C LEU A 51 -10.13 -15.73 -13.98
N HIS A 52 -10.98 -14.74 -13.75
CA HIS A 52 -12.09 -14.79 -12.80
C HIS A 52 -13.37 -14.30 -13.48
N LEU A 53 -14.47 -15.04 -13.33
CA LEU A 53 -15.73 -14.66 -13.97
C LEU A 53 -16.45 -13.51 -13.26
N ASP A 54 -16.43 -13.52 -11.93
CA ASP A 54 -17.07 -12.49 -11.10
C ASP A 54 -16.07 -11.37 -10.81
N GLU A 55 -16.36 -10.15 -11.28
CA GLU A 55 -15.48 -8.98 -11.16
C GLU A 55 -15.18 -8.60 -9.71
N ARG A 56 -16.16 -8.72 -8.82
CA ARG A 56 -15.99 -8.41 -7.40
C ARG A 56 -14.97 -9.38 -6.79
N SER A 57 -15.11 -10.66 -7.09
CA SER A 57 -14.20 -11.72 -6.65
C SER A 57 -12.81 -11.56 -7.29
N ALA A 58 -12.75 -11.18 -8.57
CA ALA A 58 -11.50 -10.86 -9.27
C ALA A 58 -10.73 -9.74 -8.55
N ALA A 59 -11.43 -8.67 -8.16
CA ALA A 59 -10.81 -7.55 -7.48
C ALA A 59 -10.32 -7.89 -6.07
N PHE A 60 -11.07 -8.68 -5.29
CA PHE A 60 -10.60 -9.18 -3.98
C PHE A 60 -9.44 -10.18 -4.11
N PHE A 61 -9.44 -11.02 -5.15
CA PHE A 61 -8.32 -11.91 -5.44
C PHE A 61 -7.05 -11.12 -5.77
N ALA A 62 -7.17 -10.08 -6.60
CA ALA A 62 -6.07 -9.16 -6.90
C ALA A 62 -5.56 -8.43 -5.66
N LEU A 63 -6.47 -7.93 -4.82
CA LEU A 63 -6.16 -7.30 -3.53
C LEU A 63 -5.35 -8.24 -2.64
N GLY A 64 -5.83 -9.47 -2.42
CA GLY A 64 -5.16 -10.45 -1.57
C GLY A 64 -3.75 -10.80 -2.09
N MET A 65 -3.62 -10.94 -3.42
CA MET A 65 -2.33 -11.19 -4.06
C MET A 65 -1.36 -10.01 -3.88
N ALA A 66 -1.81 -8.78 -4.14
CA ALA A 66 -0.99 -7.58 -3.96
C ALA A 66 -0.57 -7.41 -2.49
N LYS A 67 -1.49 -7.66 -1.54
CA LYS A 67 -1.22 -7.59 -0.10
C LYS A 67 -0.17 -8.60 0.35
N ALA A 68 -0.30 -9.86 -0.08
CA ALA A 68 0.63 -10.92 0.31
C ALA A 68 2.02 -10.75 -0.32
N ARG A 69 2.09 -10.27 -1.56
CA ARG A 69 3.35 -10.12 -2.31
C ARG A 69 4.05 -8.78 -2.07
N ARG A 70 3.31 -7.75 -1.65
CA ARG A 70 3.79 -6.35 -1.56
C ARG A 70 4.28 -5.83 -2.91
N GLU A 71 3.65 -6.29 -3.98
CA GLU A 71 3.94 -5.97 -5.37
C GLU A 71 2.66 -5.43 -6.04
N PRO A 72 2.76 -4.59 -7.10
CA PRO A 72 1.59 -4.09 -7.79
C PRO A 72 0.93 -5.23 -8.58
N VAL A 73 -0.38 -5.42 -8.37
CA VAL A 73 -1.21 -6.37 -9.14
C VAL A 73 -2.25 -5.59 -9.91
N ALA A 74 -2.46 -5.93 -11.18
CA ALA A 74 -3.52 -5.32 -11.97
C ALA A 74 -4.79 -6.18 -11.96
N VAL A 75 -5.95 -5.52 -12.05
CA VAL A 75 -7.24 -6.16 -12.30
C VAL A 75 -7.90 -5.47 -13.50
N VAL A 76 -8.42 -6.28 -14.42
CA VAL A 76 -8.93 -5.84 -15.73
C VAL A 76 -10.37 -6.30 -15.91
N CYS A 77 -11.24 -5.41 -16.38
CA CYS A 77 -12.60 -5.76 -16.80
C CYS A 77 -13.04 -5.02 -18.06
N SER A 78 -14.15 -5.48 -18.64
CA SER A 78 -14.84 -4.76 -19.72
C SER A 78 -15.60 -3.53 -19.19
N SER A 79 -16.22 -2.78 -20.10
CA SER A 79 -17.05 -1.62 -19.77
C SER A 79 -18.34 -1.98 -19.03
N GLY A 80 -18.93 -1.01 -18.35
CA GLY A 80 -20.23 -1.12 -17.70
C GLY A 80 -20.13 -1.48 -16.22
N THR A 81 -21.14 -2.18 -15.71
CA THR A 81 -21.23 -2.58 -14.29
C THR A 81 -20.10 -3.50 -13.83
N ALA A 82 -19.37 -4.12 -14.76
CA ALA A 82 -18.15 -4.86 -14.50
C ALA A 82 -17.13 -4.00 -13.70
N ALA A 83 -16.91 -2.74 -14.12
CA ALA A 83 -16.03 -1.82 -13.42
C ALA A 83 -16.56 -1.45 -12.02
N ALA A 84 -17.88 -1.25 -11.89
CA ALA A 84 -18.50 -0.92 -10.60
C ALA A 84 -18.35 -2.03 -9.55
N ASN A 85 -18.29 -3.30 -9.98
CA ASN A 85 -18.07 -4.43 -9.07
C ASN A 85 -16.69 -4.42 -8.40
N PHE A 86 -15.72 -3.66 -8.91
CA PHE A 86 -14.42 -3.50 -8.24
C PHE A 86 -14.51 -2.66 -6.97
N LEU A 87 -15.52 -1.78 -6.84
CA LEU A 87 -15.58 -0.76 -5.79
C LEU A 87 -15.27 -1.28 -4.37
N PRO A 88 -15.82 -2.40 -3.88
CA PRO A 88 -15.54 -2.88 -2.53
C PRO A 88 -14.05 -3.17 -2.29
N ALA A 89 -13.37 -3.80 -3.26
CA ALA A 89 -11.95 -4.10 -3.16
C ALA A 89 -11.09 -2.84 -3.34
N VAL A 90 -11.56 -1.85 -4.11
CA VAL A 90 -10.88 -0.54 -4.24
C VAL A 90 -10.87 0.22 -2.93
N VAL A 91 -12.02 0.27 -2.24
CA VAL A 91 -12.15 0.89 -0.92
C VAL A 91 -11.20 0.21 0.07
N GLU A 92 -11.23 -1.12 0.14
CA GLU A 92 -10.31 -1.87 1.01
C GLU A 92 -8.83 -1.62 0.64
N ALA A 93 -8.47 -1.64 -0.64
CA ALA A 93 -7.11 -1.35 -1.09
C ALA A 93 -6.62 0.03 -0.65
N ARG A 94 -7.52 1.03 -0.60
CA ARG A 94 -7.19 2.37 -0.14
C ARG A 94 -6.85 2.39 1.34
N TYR A 95 -7.72 1.82 2.18
CA TYR A 95 -7.54 1.86 3.64
C TYR A 95 -6.45 0.90 4.12
N ALA A 96 -6.31 -0.27 3.49
CA ALA A 96 -5.27 -1.24 3.80
C ALA A 96 -3.93 -0.96 3.10
N ARG A 97 -3.81 0.17 2.39
CA ARG A 97 -2.62 0.62 1.65
C ARG A 97 -2.05 -0.44 0.69
N VAL A 98 -2.91 -1.04 -0.14
CA VAL A 98 -2.55 -2.12 -1.06
C VAL A 98 -2.36 -1.59 -2.50
N PRO A 99 -1.23 -1.88 -3.18
CA PRO A 99 -0.94 -1.36 -4.51
C PRO A 99 -1.72 -2.11 -5.61
N LEU A 100 -2.92 -1.63 -5.95
CA LEU A 100 -3.80 -2.25 -6.94
C LEU A 100 -3.93 -1.37 -8.20
N LEU A 101 -3.80 -1.94 -9.40
CA LEU A 101 -4.03 -1.23 -10.66
C LEU A 101 -5.36 -1.66 -11.27
N LEU A 102 -6.31 -0.73 -11.38
CA LEU A 102 -7.64 -0.96 -11.95
C LEU A 102 -7.59 -0.54 -13.42
N LEU A 103 -7.67 -1.50 -14.35
CA LEU A 103 -7.66 -1.24 -15.79
C LEU A 103 -9.05 -1.52 -16.36
N THR A 104 -9.85 -0.47 -16.51
CA THR A 104 -11.23 -0.61 -17.01
C THR A 104 -11.28 -0.27 -18.49
N ALA A 105 -11.76 -1.20 -19.30
CA ALA A 105 -12.05 -0.88 -20.70
C ALA A 105 -13.35 -0.06 -20.80
N ASP A 106 -13.43 0.81 -21.78
CA ASP A 106 -14.55 1.74 -21.94
C ASP A 106 -14.92 1.96 -23.40
N ARG A 107 -16.10 2.51 -23.64
CA ARG A 107 -16.53 2.99 -24.96
C ARG A 107 -15.75 4.23 -25.37
N PRO A 108 -15.55 4.45 -26.67
CA PRO A 108 -14.96 5.69 -27.17
C PRO A 108 -15.91 6.86 -26.94
N HIS A 109 -15.39 8.09 -27.00
CA HIS A 109 -16.11 9.32 -26.69
C HIS A 109 -17.48 9.43 -27.37
N GLU A 110 -17.56 9.07 -28.66
CA GLU A 110 -18.80 9.13 -29.44
C GLU A 110 -19.91 8.14 -28.99
N LEU A 111 -19.60 7.23 -28.06
CA LEU A 111 -20.53 6.22 -27.51
C LEU A 111 -20.71 6.33 -25.99
N ARG A 112 -20.21 7.40 -25.36
CA ARG A 112 -20.46 7.73 -23.96
C ARG A 112 -21.69 8.63 -23.85
N ASP A 113 -22.49 8.47 -22.79
CA ASP A 113 -23.66 9.31 -22.48
C ASP A 113 -24.75 9.41 -23.57
N VAL A 114 -24.80 8.43 -24.47
CA VAL A 114 -25.76 8.38 -25.60
C VAL A 114 -26.67 7.15 -25.56
N GLY A 115 -26.74 6.45 -24.42
CA GLY A 115 -27.55 5.23 -24.28
C GLY A 115 -26.97 4.01 -25.00
N ALA A 116 -25.67 4.01 -25.31
CA ALA A 116 -25.01 2.87 -25.92
C ALA A 116 -25.04 1.64 -24.99
N PRO A 117 -25.24 0.42 -25.52
CA PRO A 117 -25.33 -0.78 -24.70
C PRO A 117 -24.01 -1.04 -23.97
N GLN A 118 -24.13 -1.37 -22.68
CA GLN A 118 -23.00 -1.66 -21.78
C GLN A 118 -22.00 -0.49 -21.65
N ALA A 119 -22.50 0.74 -21.73
CA ALA A 119 -21.77 1.97 -21.43
C ALA A 119 -22.37 2.62 -20.17
N ILE A 120 -21.50 3.04 -19.26
CA ILE A 120 -21.83 3.87 -18.09
C ILE A 120 -20.78 4.98 -18.01
N ASP A 121 -21.02 6.00 -17.18
CA ASP A 121 -19.97 6.94 -16.82
C ASP A 121 -18.91 6.23 -15.95
N GLN A 122 -17.71 6.06 -16.49
CA GLN A 122 -16.55 5.48 -15.78
C GLN A 122 -15.54 6.56 -15.34
N ILE A 123 -15.82 7.84 -15.58
CA ILE A 123 -14.95 8.95 -15.21
C ILE A 123 -15.00 9.13 -13.69
N HIS A 124 -13.83 9.06 -13.04
CA HIS A 124 -13.73 9.11 -11.58
C HIS A 124 -14.66 8.12 -10.84
N LEU A 125 -14.94 6.95 -11.43
CA LEU A 125 -15.89 5.95 -10.91
C LEU A 125 -15.64 5.58 -9.44
N PHE A 126 -14.39 5.58 -9.00
CA PHE A 126 -13.99 5.22 -7.63
C PHE A 126 -13.72 6.43 -6.72
N GLY A 127 -13.91 7.65 -7.23
CA GLY A 127 -13.74 8.91 -6.49
C GLY A 127 -12.37 9.04 -5.82
N SER A 128 -12.38 9.45 -4.55
CA SER A 128 -11.18 9.64 -3.73
C SER A 128 -10.57 8.33 -3.21
N ASN A 129 -11.17 7.18 -3.50
CA ASN A 129 -10.60 5.89 -3.09
C ASN A 129 -9.35 5.53 -3.90
N VAL A 130 -9.15 6.13 -5.07
CA VAL A 130 -7.92 5.94 -5.87
C VAL A 130 -6.94 7.08 -5.67
N LYS A 131 -5.64 6.75 -5.67
CA LYS A 131 -4.54 7.73 -5.58
C LYS A 131 -4.42 8.58 -6.84
N TRP A 132 -4.76 7.98 -7.98
CA TRP A 132 -4.64 8.61 -9.28
C TRP A 132 -5.65 7.98 -10.24
N PHE A 133 -6.26 8.83 -11.04
CA PHE A 133 -7.18 8.48 -12.10
C PHE A 133 -6.69 9.08 -13.42
N VAL A 134 -6.79 8.32 -14.50
CA VAL A 134 -6.67 8.81 -15.88
C VAL A 134 -7.72 8.16 -16.76
N ASP A 135 -8.42 8.99 -17.53
CA ASP A 135 -9.07 8.55 -18.76
C ASP A 135 -8.04 8.61 -19.88
N ALA A 136 -7.58 7.44 -20.33
CA ALA A 136 -6.49 7.34 -21.30
C ALA A 136 -6.94 7.92 -22.64
N ALA A 137 -6.00 8.55 -23.35
CA ALA A 137 -6.25 8.98 -24.71
C ALA A 137 -6.64 7.78 -25.60
N PRO A 138 -7.50 7.99 -26.62
CA PRO A 138 -7.74 6.98 -27.64
C PRO A 138 -6.42 6.48 -28.24
N PRO A 139 -6.30 5.17 -28.54
CA PRO A 139 -5.06 4.60 -29.05
C PRO A 139 -4.57 5.25 -30.36
N GLU A 140 -3.30 5.64 -30.35
CA GLU A 140 -2.58 6.20 -31.50
C GLU A 140 -1.16 5.64 -31.56
N ALA A 141 -0.63 5.40 -32.76
CA ALA A 141 0.69 4.78 -32.97
C ALA A 141 1.79 5.80 -33.30
N THR A 142 1.63 7.06 -32.88
CA THR A 142 2.69 8.07 -33.03
C THR A 142 3.75 7.89 -31.93
N PRO A 143 5.03 8.23 -32.15
CA PRO A 143 6.08 8.07 -31.13
C PRO A 143 5.75 8.76 -29.79
N GLY A 144 5.12 9.94 -29.84
CA GLY A 144 4.66 10.65 -28.66
C GLY A 144 3.59 9.88 -27.88
N MET A 145 2.63 9.27 -28.59
CA MET A 145 1.55 8.50 -27.98
C MET A 145 2.00 7.13 -27.46
N LEU A 146 2.99 6.51 -28.09
CA LEU A 146 3.64 5.30 -27.54
C LEU A 146 4.43 5.63 -26.27
N ARG A 147 5.13 6.77 -26.24
CA ARG A 147 5.81 7.24 -25.03
C ARG A 147 4.81 7.59 -23.93
N TYR A 148 3.65 8.16 -24.27
CA TYR A 148 2.55 8.39 -23.35
C TYR A 148 2.02 7.08 -22.75
N ALA A 149 1.77 6.05 -23.57
CA ALA A 149 1.33 4.75 -23.10
C ALA A 149 2.31 4.11 -22.10
N ARG A 150 3.61 4.16 -22.39
CA ARG A 150 4.66 3.72 -21.45
C ARG A 150 4.66 4.54 -20.17
N MET A 151 4.61 5.87 -20.29
CA MET A 151 4.54 6.77 -19.13
C MET A 151 3.34 6.45 -18.22
N LEU A 152 2.16 6.19 -18.79
CA LEU A 152 0.97 5.82 -18.02
C LEU A 152 1.22 4.55 -17.20
N ALA A 153 1.75 3.49 -17.80
CA ALA A 153 2.03 2.22 -17.12
C ALA A 153 3.03 2.40 -15.97
N ALA A 154 4.19 3.02 -16.25
CA ALA A 154 5.24 3.23 -15.26
C ALA A 154 4.76 4.12 -14.12
N ARG A 155 4.04 5.21 -14.44
CA ARG A 155 3.46 6.11 -13.43
C ARG A 155 2.37 5.40 -12.61
N ALA A 156 1.55 4.55 -13.21
CA ALA A 156 0.50 3.83 -12.49
C ALA A 156 1.08 2.88 -11.44
N ALA A 157 2.01 2.01 -11.86
CA ALA A 157 2.68 1.06 -10.97
C ALA A 157 3.44 1.79 -9.85
N ALA A 158 4.20 2.84 -10.20
CA ALA A 158 4.85 3.68 -9.21
C ALA A 158 3.80 4.30 -8.27
N THR A 159 2.82 5.03 -8.76
CA THR A 159 1.84 5.73 -7.89
C THR A 159 1.13 4.77 -6.93
N ALA A 160 0.77 3.57 -7.39
CA ALA A 160 0.15 2.55 -6.55
C ALA A 160 1.07 2.08 -5.40
N LEU A 161 2.36 1.91 -5.69
CA LEU A 161 3.36 1.55 -4.68
C LEU A 161 3.78 2.72 -3.77
N ALA A 162 3.59 3.99 -4.16
CA ALA A 162 4.13 5.15 -3.40
C ALA A 162 3.53 5.18 -2.01
N ASP A 163 4.26 5.55 -0.98
CA ASP A 163 3.67 5.71 0.35
C ASP A 163 2.69 6.90 0.39
N PRO A 164 1.53 6.77 1.08
CA PRO A 164 0.90 5.49 1.44
C PRO A 164 0.47 4.73 0.18
N ALA A 165 0.80 3.44 0.07
CA ALA A 165 0.42 2.61 -1.07
C ALA A 165 -1.11 2.57 -1.24
N GLY A 166 -1.61 2.23 -2.42
CA GLY A 166 -3.04 2.22 -2.67
C GLY A 166 -3.42 2.05 -4.14
N PRO A 167 -4.73 2.06 -4.44
CA PRO A 167 -5.21 1.74 -5.77
C PRO A 167 -5.06 2.92 -6.75
N VAL A 168 -4.89 2.61 -8.03
CA VAL A 168 -4.84 3.55 -9.16
C VAL A 168 -5.82 3.08 -10.23
N HIS A 169 -6.53 4.00 -10.88
CA HIS A 169 -7.50 3.68 -11.92
C HIS A 169 -7.10 4.27 -13.27
N LEU A 170 -6.96 3.40 -14.27
CA LEU A 170 -6.78 3.76 -15.67
C LEU A 170 -8.01 3.28 -16.46
N ASN A 171 -8.71 4.22 -17.09
CA ASN A 171 -9.84 3.95 -17.96
C ASN A 171 -9.40 4.01 -19.43
N PHE A 172 -9.79 3.04 -20.25
CA PHE A 172 -9.31 2.91 -21.64
C PHE A 172 -10.46 2.97 -22.66
N PRO A 173 -10.65 4.09 -23.39
CA PRO A 173 -11.65 4.19 -24.45
C PRO A 173 -11.19 3.44 -25.71
N PHE A 174 -11.65 2.20 -25.89
CA PHE A 174 -11.32 1.41 -27.08
C PHE A 174 -12.41 1.54 -28.15
N ARG A 175 -12.06 2.05 -29.32
CA ARG A 175 -12.92 2.05 -30.52
C ARG A 175 -12.88 0.68 -31.22
N GLU A 176 -13.99 0.27 -31.82
CA GLU A 176 -14.05 -0.95 -32.63
C GLU A 176 -13.37 -0.76 -34.00
N PRO A 177 -12.84 -1.83 -34.63
CA PRO A 177 -12.75 -3.22 -34.16
C PRO A 177 -11.72 -3.44 -33.05
N LEU A 178 -12.00 -4.38 -32.14
CA LEU A 178 -11.29 -4.53 -30.85
C LEU A 178 -10.14 -5.56 -30.84
N MET A 179 -10.00 -6.37 -31.89
CA MET A 179 -8.94 -7.37 -31.93
C MET A 179 -7.62 -6.70 -32.32
N PRO A 180 -6.60 -6.64 -31.45
CA PRO A 180 -5.29 -6.12 -31.82
C PRO A 180 -4.61 -7.11 -32.77
N LEU A 181 -4.12 -6.61 -33.90
CA LEU A 181 -3.42 -7.40 -34.90
C LEU A 181 -2.00 -6.87 -35.05
N PRO A 182 -0.97 -7.74 -35.08
CA PRO A 182 0.40 -7.28 -35.28
C PRO A 182 0.53 -6.53 -36.62
N PRO A 183 1.44 -5.54 -36.71
CA PRO A 183 1.83 -4.98 -38.00
C PRO A 183 2.42 -6.08 -38.90
N GLU A 184 2.36 -5.87 -40.21
CA GLU A 184 3.02 -6.76 -41.19
C GLU A 184 4.54 -6.79 -40.94
N GLU A 185 5.20 -7.92 -41.22
CA GLU A 185 6.61 -8.16 -40.90
C GLU A 185 7.58 -7.13 -41.50
N ASP A 186 7.20 -6.50 -42.62
CA ASP A 186 8.00 -5.49 -43.34
C ASP A 186 7.68 -4.03 -42.92
N ALA A 187 6.84 -3.81 -41.91
CA ALA A 187 6.54 -2.47 -41.43
C ALA A 187 7.80 -1.85 -40.78
N PRO A 188 8.16 -0.59 -41.11
CA PRO A 188 9.27 0.08 -40.44
C PRO A 188 9.05 0.05 -38.93
N ASP A 189 10.04 -0.47 -38.19
CA ASP A 189 10.03 -0.54 -36.74
C ASP A 189 9.72 0.87 -36.23
N ALA A 190 8.61 1.04 -35.50
CA ALA A 190 8.11 2.35 -35.09
C ALA A 190 9.03 3.06 -34.06
N GLY A 191 10.23 2.53 -33.86
CA GLY A 191 11.15 2.85 -32.79
C GLY A 191 10.59 2.30 -31.49
N VAL A 192 11.31 1.36 -30.87
CA VAL A 192 11.00 0.98 -29.48
C VAL A 192 11.24 2.22 -28.61
N ALA A 193 10.16 2.94 -28.27
CA ALA A 193 10.25 4.05 -27.35
C ALA A 193 10.94 3.57 -26.07
N ALA A 194 11.98 4.29 -25.64
CA ALA A 194 12.75 3.91 -24.46
C ALA A 194 11.82 3.75 -23.25
N GLY A 195 12.05 2.70 -22.46
CA GLY A 195 11.27 2.45 -21.26
C GLY A 195 11.44 3.55 -20.20
N ILE A 196 10.53 3.58 -19.24
CA ILE A 196 10.49 4.59 -18.18
C ILE A 196 10.94 3.96 -16.88
N THR A 197 12.08 4.42 -16.36
CA THR A 197 12.58 3.99 -15.05
C THR A 197 12.12 4.95 -13.97
N VAL A 198 11.47 4.41 -12.92
CA VAL A 198 11.09 5.18 -11.73
C VAL A 198 11.86 4.64 -10.53
N SER A 199 12.71 5.48 -9.94
CA SER A 199 13.47 5.15 -8.73
C SER A 199 12.80 5.75 -7.50
N ARG A 200 12.94 5.07 -6.36
CA ARG A 200 12.38 5.48 -5.07
C ARG A 200 13.42 5.45 -3.98
N ALA A 201 13.53 6.56 -3.26
CA ALA A 201 14.29 6.62 -2.04
C ALA A 201 13.40 6.22 -0.86
N PRO A 202 13.91 5.43 0.11
CA PRO A 202 13.19 5.18 1.35
C PRO A 202 12.97 6.47 2.14
N ARG A 203 11.86 6.54 2.89
CA ARG A 203 11.59 7.65 3.83
C ARG A 203 12.37 7.45 5.13
N VAL A 204 13.61 7.91 5.14
CA VAL A 204 14.51 7.84 6.31
C VAL A 204 14.29 9.09 7.20
N PRO A 205 14.16 8.94 8.53
CA PRO A 205 14.07 10.08 9.43
C PRO A 205 15.40 10.86 9.47
N ASP A 206 15.33 12.19 9.55
CA ASP A 206 16.54 13.00 9.68
C ASP A 206 17.17 12.87 11.08
N PRO A 207 18.49 13.09 11.22
CA PRO A 207 19.19 12.90 12.49
C PRO A 207 18.66 13.76 13.65
N ALA A 208 18.17 14.97 13.38
CA ALA A 208 17.66 15.86 14.43
C ALA A 208 16.32 15.33 14.98
N THR A 209 15.44 14.85 14.10
CA THR A 209 14.21 14.15 14.50
C THR A 209 14.51 12.90 15.33
N VAL A 210 15.47 12.07 14.91
CA VAL A 210 15.89 10.88 15.67
C VAL A 210 16.42 11.27 17.05
N GLN A 211 17.28 12.28 17.15
CA GLN A 211 17.84 12.72 18.43
C GLN A 211 16.76 13.27 19.38
N ALA A 212 15.82 14.08 18.86
CA ALA A 212 14.73 14.63 19.65
C ALA A 212 13.80 13.54 20.19
N LEU A 213 13.45 12.55 19.35
CA LEU A 213 12.66 11.39 19.76
C LEU A 213 13.42 10.51 20.75
N ALA A 214 14.70 10.25 20.54
CA ALA A 214 15.52 9.45 21.44
C ALA A 214 15.57 10.06 22.84
N SER A 215 15.75 11.39 22.94
CA SER A 215 15.73 12.10 24.22
C SER A 215 14.37 12.02 24.93
N GLU A 216 13.27 12.17 24.19
CA GLU A 216 11.91 12.07 24.74
C GLU A 216 11.57 10.66 25.22
N LEU A 217 11.94 9.65 24.42
CA LEU A 217 11.75 8.23 24.78
C LEU A 217 12.61 7.83 25.99
N ALA A 218 13.86 8.30 26.07
CA ALA A 218 14.74 8.00 27.19
C ALA A 218 14.27 8.61 28.52
N ALA A 219 13.57 9.75 28.46
CA ALA A 219 13.03 10.44 29.64
C ALA A 219 11.78 9.77 30.24
N ALA A 220 11.05 8.96 29.45
CA ALA A 220 9.86 8.26 29.91
C ALA A 220 10.21 7.15 30.92
N ARG A 221 9.47 7.08 32.02
CA ARG A 221 9.65 6.08 33.08
C ARG A 221 8.81 4.84 32.82
N ARG A 222 7.61 4.99 32.26
CA ARG A 222 6.64 3.93 31.96
C ARG A 222 6.18 4.02 30.51
N GLY A 223 7.13 3.80 29.61
CA GLY A 223 6.84 3.76 28.18
C GLY A 223 6.19 2.44 27.75
N LEU A 224 5.33 2.53 26.74
CA LEU A 224 4.62 1.41 26.14
C LEU A 224 4.77 1.50 24.62
N ILE A 225 5.15 0.40 23.97
CA ILE A 225 5.10 0.30 22.51
C ILE A 225 3.84 -0.45 22.12
N ILE A 226 3.15 0.04 21.10
CA ILE A 226 1.97 -0.62 20.52
C ILE A 226 2.23 -0.82 19.02
N CYS A 227 2.14 -2.07 18.57
CA CYS A 227 2.25 -2.39 17.15
C CYS A 227 0.92 -2.95 16.68
N GLY A 228 0.19 -2.19 15.86
CA GLY A 228 -1.04 -2.65 15.24
C GLY A 228 -0.84 -3.25 13.85
N PRO A 229 -1.94 -3.47 13.09
CA PRO A 229 -1.90 -4.07 11.76
C PRO A 229 -0.97 -3.34 10.79
N GLN A 230 -0.09 -4.08 10.11
CA GLN A 230 0.91 -3.56 9.18
C GLN A 230 1.45 -4.70 8.27
N THR A 231 2.30 -4.42 7.26
CA THR A 231 2.78 -5.44 6.28
C THR A 231 4.30 -5.50 6.07
N ASP A 232 5.08 -4.67 6.74
CA ASP A 232 6.54 -4.69 6.76
C ASP A 232 7.07 -5.85 7.64
N PRO A 233 7.69 -6.89 7.05
CA PRO A 233 8.22 -8.03 7.79
C PRO A 233 9.46 -7.67 8.63
N ASP A 234 10.15 -6.58 8.30
CA ASP A 234 11.39 -6.19 8.95
C ASP A 234 11.13 -5.36 10.23
N LEU A 235 9.87 -4.94 10.44
CA LEU A 235 9.49 -4.15 11.60
C LEU A 235 9.61 -4.92 12.92
N GLY A 236 9.29 -6.22 12.92
CA GLY A 236 9.32 -7.05 14.13
C GLY A 236 10.67 -7.04 14.84
N PRO A 237 11.76 -7.46 14.17
CA PRO A 237 13.11 -7.39 14.73
C PRO A 237 13.51 -5.98 15.14
N ALA A 238 13.17 -4.95 14.35
CA ALA A 238 13.56 -3.57 14.61
C ALA A 238 12.86 -2.99 15.87
N VAL A 239 11.56 -3.24 16.02
CA VAL A 239 10.79 -2.82 17.20
C VAL A 239 11.27 -3.54 18.45
N VAL A 240 11.54 -4.85 18.38
CA VAL A 240 12.06 -5.59 19.54
C VAL A 240 13.44 -5.06 19.96
N GLY A 241 14.32 -4.75 19.00
CA GLY A 241 15.60 -4.10 19.27
C GLY A 241 15.44 -2.78 20.02
N LEU A 242 14.53 -1.93 19.56
CA LEU A 242 14.21 -0.66 20.21
C LEU A 242 13.60 -0.86 21.60
N ALA A 243 12.66 -1.79 21.73
CA ALA A 243 11.98 -2.13 22.98
C ALA A 243 12.98 -2.54 24.07
N ARG A 244 13.97 -3.38 23.71
CA ARG A 244 15.05 -3.77 24.63
C ARG A 244 15.95 -2.60 25.02
N ALA A 245 16.29 -1.73 24.07
CA ALA A 245 17.13 -0.56 24.33
C ALA A 245 16.44 0.43 25.29
N LEU A 246 15.11 0.58 25.19
CA LEU A 246 14.30 1.45 26.04
C LEU A 246 13.83 0.78 27.34
N GLY A 247 13.79 -0.56 27.37
CA GLY A 247 13.14 -1.33 28.42
C GLY A 247 11.61 -1.16 28.44
N PHE A 248 10.99 -1.02 27.26
CA PHE A 248 9.53 -0.89 27.13
C PHE A 248 8.90 -2.21 26.69
N PRO A 249 7.73 -2.59 27.23
CA PRO A 249 6.95 -3.69 26.68
C PRO A 249 6.30 -3.31 25.34
N VAL A 250 6.03 -4.32 24.52
CA VAL A 250 5.37 -4.20 23.21
C VAL A 250 4.02 -4.92 23.25
N LEU A 251 2.93 -4.19 23.08
CA LEU A 251 1.62 -4.78 22.78
C LEU A 251 1.56 -5.02 21.26
N ALA A 252 1.81 -6.25 20.85
CA ALA A 252 1.80 -6.62 19.44
C ALA A 252 0.40 -7.09 19.03
N ASP A 253 -0.26 -6.50 18.05
CA ASP A 253 -1.53 -6.98 17.46
C ASP A 253 -1.32 -8.27 16.64
N PRO A 254 -2.32 -9.17 16.49
CA PRO A 254 -2.15 -10.37 15.66
C PRO A 254 -1.73 -10.05 14.22
N LEU A 255 -2.17 -8.91 13.69
CA LEU A 255 -1.86 -8.45 12.33
C LEU A 255 -0.60 -7.55 12.27
N SER A 256 0.12 -7.40 13.38
CA SER A 256 1.33 -6.56 13.43
C SER A 256 2.56 -7.22 12.84
N HIS A 257 2.52 -8.53 12.58
CA HIS A 257 3.70 -9.37 12.31
C HIS A 257 4.79 -9.35 13.39
N VAL A 258 4.56 -8.70 14.54
CA VAL A 258 5.52 -8.67 15.66
C VAL A 258 5.33 -9.87 16.59
N ARG A 259 4.14 -10.47 16.63
CA ARG A 259 3.81 -11.63 17.50
C ARG A 259 4.48 -12.96 17.13
N CYS A 260 4.99 -13.10 15.89
CA CYS A 260 5.49 -14.37 15.38
C CYS A 260 6.85 -14.17 14.73
N GLY A 261 7.83 -15.01 15.07
CA GLY A 261 9.16 -14.99 14.47
C GLY A 261 10.28 -15.23 15.48
N PRO A 262 11.54 -15.32 15.02
CA PRO A 262 12.70 -15.57 15.88
C PRO A 262 13.03 -14.38 16.80
N HIS A 263 12.48 -13.18 16.53
CA HIS A 263 12.66 -11.99 17.35
C HIS A 263 11.79 -11.97 18.61
N VAL A 264 10.76 -12.83 18.70
CA VAL A 264 9.78 -12.81 19.80
C VAL A 264 10.41 -13.32 21.09
N ASP A 265 10.34 -12.51 22.15
CA ASP A 265 10.84 -12.81 23.49
C ASP A 265 9.95 -12.16 24.58
N ASP A 266 10.51 -11.92 25.77
CA ASP A 266 9.82 -11.43 26.95
C ASP A 266 9.29 -9.99 26.86
N VAL A 267 9.78 -9.17 25.91
CA VAL A 267 9.24 -7.81 25.74
C VAL A 267 7.96 -7.78 24.91
N VAL A 268 7.66 -8.85 24.16
CA VAL A 268 6.46 -8.94 23.31
C VAL A 268 5.31 -9.55 24.11
N LEU A 269 4.26 -8.77 24.33
CA LEU A 269 3.06 -9.18 25.05
C LEU A 269 1.93 -9.47 24.06
N ASP A 270 1.29 -10.63 24.20
CA ASP A 270 0.19 -11.10 23.34
C ASP A 270 -1.14 -11.32 24.09
N ALA A 271 -1.10 -11.41 25.42
CA ALA A 271 -2.25 -11.61 26.31
C ALA A 271 -2.93 -10.32 26.81
N TYR A 272 -2.53 -9.15 26.30
CA TYR A 272 -3.00 -7.85 26.78
C TYR A 272 -4.50 -7.62 26.60
N ASP A 273 -5.13 -8.23 25.61
CA ASP A 273 -6.60 -8.14 25.47
C ASP A 273 -7.32 -8.70 26.70
N ALA A 274 -6.74 -9.74 27.33
CA ALA A 274 -7.30 -10.35 28.53
C ALA A 274 -7.02 -9.51 29.77
N PHE A 275 -5.75 -9.16 30.04
CA PHE A 275 -5.39 -8.51 31.31
C PHE A 275 -5.79 -7.02 31.37
N LEU A 276 -5.93 -6.32 30.23
CA LEU A 276 -6.43 -4.94 30.19
C LEU A 276 -7.94 -4.83 30.45
N ARG A 277 -8.63 -5.95 30.69
CA ARG A 277 -10.03 -5.96 31.14
C ARG A 277 -10.17 -5.81 32.66
N ASP A 278 -9.10 -6.02 33.41
CA ASP A 278 -9.08 -5.80 34.86
C ASP A 278 -8.83 -4.31 35.17
N PRO A 279 -9.81 -3.59 35.74
CA PRO A 279 -9.65 -2.18 36.07
C PRO A 279 -8.46 -1.89 37.01
N ALA A 280 -8.15 -2.81 37.93
CA ALA A 280 -7.03 -2.62 38.85
C ALA A 280 -5.68 -2.68 38.13
N LEU A 281 -5.55 -3.55 37.12
CA LEU A 281 -4.37 -3.61 36.27
C LEU A 281 -4.27 -2.38 35.36
N VAL A 282 -5.38 -1.94 34.78
CA VAL A 282 -5.42 -0.74 33.93
C VAL A 282 -4.88 0.49 34.66
N GLU A 283 -5.25 0.69 35.92
CA GLU A 283 -4.72 1.81 36.73
C GLU A 283 -3.25 1.59 37.10
N ARG A 284 -2.88 0.37 37.51
CA ARG A 284 -1.51 0.06 37.94
C ARG A 284 -0.48 0.15 36.80
N LEU A 285 -0.90 -0.14 35.58
CA LEU A 285 -0.04 -0.17 34.39
C LEU A 285 -0.05 1.15 33.61
N ALA A 286 -0.63 2.23 34.16
CA ALA A 286 -0.75 3.53 33.48
C ALA A 286 0.56 4.00 32.82
N PRO A 287 0.60 4.24 31.50
CA PRO A 287 1.80 4.66 30.81
C PRO A 287 2.01 6.16 30.99
N ASP A 288 3.26 6.61 30.92
CA ASP A 288 3.56 8.04 30.73
C ASP A 288 3.87 8.39 29.27
N LEU A 289 4.22 7.39 28.45
CA LEU A 289 4.45 7.53 27.01
C LEU A 289 3.96 6.30 26.25
N VAL A 290 3.33 6.52 25.09
CA VAL A 290 2.91 5.48 24.16
C VAL A 290 3.55 5.74 22.80
N LEU A 291 4.34 4.79 22.29
CA LEU A 291 4.89 4.81 20.93
C LEU A 291 4.12 3.80 20.07
N ARG A 292 3.40 4.28 19.05
CA ARG A 292 2.53 3.45 18.21
C ARG A 292 3.06 3.31 16.79
N PHE A 293 3.01 2.09 16.28
CA PHE A 293 3.32 1.72 14.89
C PHE A 293 2.15 0.97 14.26
N GLY A 294 1.99 1.13 12.94
CA GLY A 294 0.90 0.51 12.20
C GLY A 294 -0.47 1.11 12.54
N ALA A 295 -1.52 0.46 12.03
CA ALA A 295 -2.89 0.87 12.29
C ALA A 295 -3.29 0.70 13.76
N MET A 296 -4.48 1.16 14.13
CA MET A 296 -4.98 0.89 15.48
C MET A 296 -5.15 -0.62 15.71
N PRO A 297 -4.73 -1.15 16.88
CA PRO A 297 -4.96 -2.54 17.23
C PRO A 297 -6.44 -2.92 17.18
N THR A 298 -6.72 -4.17 16.86
CA THR A 298 -8.06 -4.76 16.82
C THR A 298 -8.70 -4.87 18.21
N SER A 299 -7.89 -4.85 19.26
CA SER A 299 -8.32 -5.00 20.66
C SER A 299 -9.06 -3.77 21.20
N LYS A 300 -10.37 -3.92 21.46
CA LYS A 300 -11.18 -2.89 22.14
C LYS A 300 -10.67 -2.56 23.56
N PRO A 301 -10.22 -3.52 24.39
CA PRO A 301 -9.56 -3.21 25.67
C PRO A 301 -8.37 -2.26 25.54
N VAL A 302 -7.51 -2.42 24.53
CA VAL A 302 -6.41 -1.46 24.28
C VAL A 302 -6.96 -0.07 23.98
N LEU A 303 -8.01 0.03 23.15
CA LEU A 303 -8.65 1.31 22.84
C LEU A 303 -9.11 2.04 24.10
N LEU A 304 -9.88 1.35 24.94
CA LEU A 304 -10.41 1.89 26.20
C LEU A 304 -9.30 2.23 27.20
N TYR A 305 -8.24 1.43 27.23
CA TYR A 305 -7.05 1.69 28.05
C TYR A 305 -6.37 3.02 27.65
N LEU A 306 -6.22 3.30 26.36
CA LEU A 306 -5.65 4.56 25.89
C LEU A 306 -6.56 5.75 26.22
N GLN A 307 -7.87 5.62 26.02
CA GLN A 307 -8.87 6.65 26.39
C GLN A 307 -8.86 6.98 27.87
N ARG A 308 -8.56 6.00 28.73
CA ARG A 308 -8.51 6.16 30.18
C ARG A 308 -7.25 6.87 30.67
N HIS A 309 -6.19 6.88 29.86
CA HIS A 309 -4.91 7.49 30.16
C HIS A 309 -4.53 8.59 29.15
N PRO A 310 -5.38 9.61 28.92
CA PRO A 310 -5.17 10.62 27.88
C PRO A 310 -4.00 11.57 28.20
N ALA A 311 -3.53 11.58 29.46
CA ALA A 311 -2.37 12.36 29.89
C ALA A 311 -1.04 11.72 29.45
N ALA A 312 -1.03 10.47 29.02
CA ALA A 312 0.16 9.84 28.47
C ALA A 312 0.60 10.58 27.20
N ARG A 313 1.90 10.64 26.94
CA ARG A 313 2.43 11.23 25.71
C ARG A 313 2.31 10.24 24.56
N HIS A 314 1.42 10.45 23.60
CA HIS A 314 1.30 9.55 22.44
C HIS A 314 2.14 10.04 21.25
N ILE A 315 3.01 9.17 20.77
CA ILE A 315 3.80 9.33 19.56
C ILE A 315 3.34 8.28 18.56
N VAL A 316 2.85 8.70 17.40
CA VAL A 316 2.36 7.82 16.34
C VAL A 316 3.34 7.87 15.18
N VAL A 317 3.82 6.73 14.72
CA VAL A 317 4.73 6.62 13.58
C VAL A 317 3.97 6.09 12.37
N ASP A 318 3.89 6.90 11.32
CA ASP A 318 3.23 6.55 10.06
C ASP A 318 4.26 6.48 8.93
N GLY A 319 4.30 5.36 8.21
CA GLY A 319 5.23 5.16 7.08
C GLY A 319 4.89 5.98 5.82
N GLY A 320 3.67 6.49 5.74
CA GLY A 320 3.20 7.41 4.71
C GLY A 320 2.76 8.74 5.31
N ASP A 321 1.89 9.44 4.58
CA ASP A 321 1.35 10.74 4.98
C ASP A 321 -0.08 10.61 5.56
N GLY A 322 -0.34 9.50 6.27
CA GLY A 322 -1.63 9.18 6.88
C GLY A 322 -1.83 9.79 8.28
N TRP A 323 -3.04 9.67 8.80
CA TRP A 323 -3.38 10.12 10.17
C TRP A 323 -4.26 9.07 10.86
N GLU A 324 -3.64 7.95 11.26
CA GLU A 324 -4.34 6.82 11.89
C GLU A 324 -4.40 6.99 13.42
N ASP A 325 -5.22 7.93 13.89
CA ASP A 325 -5.44 8.22 15.31
C ASP A 325 -6.92 8.51 15.62
N PRO A 326 -7.80 7.49 15.68
CA PRO A 326 -9.23 7.70 15.91
C PRO A 326 -9.56 8.26 17.30
N GLU A 327 -8.63 8.12 18.25
CA GLU A 327 -8.82 8.55 19.65
C GLU A 327 -8.40 10.01 19.88
N LEU A 328 -7.80 10.66 18.89
CA LEU A 328 -7.32 12.05 18.98
C LEU A 328 -6.34 12.27 20.14
N LEU A 329 -5.53 11.25 20.46
CA LEU A 329 -4.57 11.25 21.56
C LEU A 329 -3.16 11.62 21.11
N ALA A 330 -2.86 11.55 19.80
CA ALA A 330 -1.54 11.79 19.25
C ALA A 330 -1.02 13.18 19.63
N ALA A 331 0.02 13.20 20.47
CA ALA A 331 0.74 14.41 20.83
C ALA A 331 1.89 14.72 19.85
N ARG A 332 2.31 13.72 19.08
CA ARG A 332 3.22 13.83 17.94
C ARG A 332 2.89 12.75 16.92
N VAL A 333 2.86 13.13 15.64
CA VAL A 333 2.86 12.19 14.50
C VAL A 333 4.21 12.31 13.79
N VAL A 334 4.84 11.18 13.52
CA VAL A 334 6.15 11.08 12.88
C VAL A 334 5.98 10.37 11.55
N HIS A 335 6.16 11.10 10.45
CA HIS A 335 6.11 10.54 9.10
C HIS A 335 7.49 10.01 8.69
N ALA A 336 7.74 8.73 8.98
CA ALA A 336 9.00 8.06 8.69
C ALA A 336 8.79 6.56 8.53
N SER A 337 9.68 5.88 7.80
CA SER A 337 9.70 4.42 7.78
C SER A 337 9.82 3.87 9.21
N PRO A 338 8.84 3.07 9.68
CA PRO A 338 8.86 2.49 11.03
C PRO A 338 10.15 1.72 11.33
N THR A 339 10.58 0.89 10.39
CA THR A 339 11.79 0.05 10.51
C THR A 339 13.07 0.87 10.58
N HIS A 340 13.23 1.87 9.69
CA HIS A 340 14.40 2.76 9.75
C HIS A 340 14.41 3.62 11.01
N LEU A 341 13.26 4.11 11.46
CA LEU A 341 13.16 4.88 12.70
C LEU A 341 13.55 4.03 13.91
N CYS A 342 13.03 2.80 14.02
CA CYS A 342 13.41 1.89 15.11
C CYS A 342 14.91 1.60 15.13
N THR A 343 15.49 1.34 13.95
CA THR A 343 16.93 1.08 13.82
C THR A 343 17.76 2.30 14.22
N ALA A 344 17.39 3.49 13.75
CA ALA A 344 18.09 4.73 14.07
C ALA A 344 18.00 5.09 15.56
N LEU A 345 16.83 4.89 16.18
CA LEU A 345 16.62 5.12 17.61
C LEU A 345 17.41 4.12 18.47
N SER A 346 17.50 2.86 18.06
CA SER A 346 18.24 1.83 18.79
C SER A 346 19.76 2.09 18.79
N ASN A 347 20.26 2.74 17.74
CA ASN A 347 21.68 3.09 17.60
C ASN A 347 22.03 4.47 18.17
N SER A 348 21.03 5.27 18.53
CA SER A 348 21.24 6.58 19.15
C SER A 348 21.75 6.38 20.58
N PRO A 349 22.66 7.24 21.09
CA PRO A 349 23.04 7.22 22.50
C PRO A 349 21.84 7.57 23.37
N LEU A 350 21.04 6.57 23.72
CA LEU A 350 19.99 6.65 24.73
C LEU A 350 20.69 6.88 26.07
N ALA A 351 20.34 7.96 26.77
CA ALA A 351 20.98 8.30 28.04
C ALA A 351 20.90 7.10 29.01
N PRO A 352 22.02 6.67 29.63
CA PRO A 352 22.00 5.49 30.50
C PRO A 352 21.09 5.74 31.69
N ARG A 353 20.14 4.83 31.92
CA ARG A 353 19.36 4.80 33.16
C ARG A 353 20.31 4.42 34.29
N GLY A 354 20.56 5.36 35.22
CA GLY A 354 21.32 5.07 36.42
C GLY A 354 20.68 3.89 37.17
N ARG A 355 21.38 2.76 37.25
CA ARG A 355 21.06 1.70 38.22
C ARG A 355 21.39 2.25 39.61
N GLY A 356 20.44 2.97 40.20
CA GLY A 356 20.46 3.38 41.60
C GLY A 356 20.17 2.18 42.49
N GLY A 357 21.17 1.32 42.68
CA GLY A 357 21.16 0.22 43.64
C GLY A 357 22.50 0.19 44.37
N GLN A 358 22.75 1.18 45.23
CA GLN A 358 23.74 1.01 46.29
C GLN A 358 23.07 0.21 47.41
N GLY A 359 23.20 -1.11 47.31
CA GLY A 359 23.27 -1.97 48.48
C GLY A 359 24.74 -2.11 48.85
N GLY A 360 25.09 -1.60 50.03
CA GLY A 360 26.36 -1.79 50.73
C GLY A 360 26.12 -1.29 52.14
N GLU A 361 25.65 -2.15 53.03
CA GLU A 361 26.50 -2.79 54.04
C GLU A 361 27.30 -1.74 54.83
N GLY A 362 26.70 -1.30 55.94
CA GLY A 362 27.41 -0.69 57.05
C GLY A 362 27.53 -1.73 58.16
N ASP A 363 28.76 -1.90 58.62
CA ASP A 363 29.23 -2.75 59.74
C ASP A 363 28.40 -2.64 61.03
#